data_AF-A0A8S3BTF4-F1
#
_entry.id   AF-A0A8S3BTF4-F1
#
_cell.length_a   1.000
_cell.length_b   1.000
_cell.length_c   1.000
_cell.angle_alpha   90.00
_cell.angle_beta   90.00
_cell.angle_gamma   90.00
#
_symmetry.space_group_name_H-M   'P 1'
#
loop_
_entity.id
_entity.type
_entity.pdbx_description
1 polymer ?
#
loop_
_entity_poly.entity_id
_entity_poly.type
_entity_poly.pdbx_seq_one_letter_code
_entity_poly.pdbx_strand_id
1 'polypeptide(L)' 'SGGITVAGGNGVGSAPNQLDGPVDVYVDKDENIYIADYGNHRIQMWPKDAISGITIAVRNDTSHGVNYVSFLY' A
#
# COMPACT_ATOMS: atom_id res chain seq x y z
N SER A 1 -21.11 -10.85 -11.12
CA SER A 1 -20.63 -9.68 -10.37
C SER A 1 -19.30 -9.25 -10.97
N GLY A 2 -19.10 -7.94 -11.20
CA GLY A 2 -17.83 -7.39 -11.70
C GLY A 2 -17.08 -6.74 -10.54
N GLY A 3 -15.80 -7.07 -10.38
CA GLY A 3 -14.93 -6.37 -9.44
C GLY A 3 -14.45 -5.04 -10.02
N ILE A 4 -14.01 -4.15 -9.15
CA ILE A 4 -13.32 -2.90 -9.53
C ILE A 4 -11.92 -2.90 -8.92
N THR A 5 -10.98 -2.27 -9.62
CA THR A 5 -9.66 -1.99 -9.06
C THR A 5 -9.76 -0.73 -8.20
N VAL A 6 -9.37 -0.84 -6.93
CA VAL A 6 -9.42 0.25 -5.95
C VAL A 6 -8.03 0.75 -5.51
N ALA A 7 -6.97 0.03 -5.87
CA ALA A 7 -5.59 0.42 -5.66
C ALA A 7 -4.67 -0.24 -6.70
N GLY A 8 -3.61 0.44 -7.11
CA GLY A 8 -2.69 -0.04 -8.15
C GLY A 8 -3.33 -0.09 -9.54
N GLY A 9 -3.09 -1.16 -10.30
CA GLY A 9 -3.64 -1.36 -11.66
C GLY A 9 -2.90 -0.61 -12.77
N ASN A 10 -1.89 0.20 -12.45
CA ASN A 10 -1.13 1.01 -13.41
C ASN A 10 0.28 0.45 -13.70
N GLY A 11 0.43 -0.87 -13.61
CA GLY A 11 1.71 -1.56 -13.75
C GLY A 11 2.59 -1.51 -12.50
N VAL A 12 3.70 -2.25 -12.55
CA VAL A 12 4.71 -2.29 -11.49
C VAL A 12 5.51 -0.99 -11.47
N GLY A 13 5.69 -0.39 -10.30
CA GLY A 13 6.51 0.81 -10.13
C GLY A 13 6.30 1.54 -8.82
N SER A 14 7.01 2.65 -8.65
CA SER A 14 7.05 3.43 -7.41
C SER A 14 6.17 4.68 -7.42
N ALA A 15 5.48 4.98 -8.53
CA ALA A 15 4.55 6.10 -8.58
C ALA A 15 3.40 5.94 -7.56
N PRO A 16 2.74 7.02 -7.14
CA PRO A 16 1.64 6.96 -6.18
C PRO A 16 0.47 6.06 -6.61
N ASN A 17 0.27 5.86 -7.92
CA ASN A 17 -0.77 5.00 -8.47
C ASN A 17 -0.28 3.59 -8.87
N GLN A 18 0.95 3.23 -8.52
CA GLN A 18 1.61 1.96 -8.81
C GLN A 18 1.98 1.22 -7.52
N LEU A 19 2.22 -0.08 -7.64
CA LEU A 19 2.68 -0.96 -6.56
C LEU A 19 3.81 -1.85 -7.10
N ASP A 20 4.67 -2.35 -6.22
CA ASP A 20 5.71 -3.33 -6.55
C ASP A 20 5.74 -4.44 -5.50
N GLY A 21 5.24 -5.62 -5.89
CA GLY A 21 5.17 -6.79 -5.03
C GLY A 21 4.47 -6.55 -3.67
N PRO A 22 3.24 -6.00 -3.61
CA PRO A 22 2.55 -5.82 -2.34
C PRO A 22 2.28 -7.15 -1.65
N VAL A 23 2.46 -7.21 -0.33
CA VAL A 23 2.41 -8.46 0.45
C VAL A 23 1.26 -8.52 1.46
N ASP A 24 0.63 -7.39 1.78
CA ASP A 24 -0.48 -7.34 2.73
C ASP A 24 -1.39 -6.12 2.48
N VAL A 25 -2.64 -6.22 2.96
CA VAL A 25 -3.66 -5.17 2.84
C VAL A 25 -4.53 -5.09 4.10
N TYR A 26 -4.84 -3.87 4.52
CA TYR A 26 -5.81 -3.59 5.58
C TYR A 26 -6.81 -2.51 5.11
N VAL A 27 -8.06 -2.60 5.56
CA VAL A 27 -9.11 -1.61 5.28
C VAL A 27 -9.67 -1.09 6.59
N ASP A 28 -9.64 0.23 6.80
CA ASP A 28 -10.19 0.86 8.01
C ASP A 28 -11.70 1.12 7.89
N LYS A 29 -12.30 1.62 8.98
CA LYS A 29 -13.73 1.96 9.05
C LYS A 29 -14.17 3.08 8.09
N ASP A 30 -13.22 3.89 7.61
CA ASP A 30 -13.46 4.98 6.67
C ASP A 30 -13.16 4.54 5.22
N GLU A 31 -12.98 3.22 5.03
CA GLU A 31 -12.68 2.55 3.77
C GLU A 31 -11.35 3.00 3.12
N ASN A 32 -10.40 3.49 3.93
CA ASN A 32 -9.04 3.68 3.45
C ASN A 32 -8.34 2.31 3.36
N ILE A 33 -7.59 2.10 2.28
CA ILE A 33 -6.86 0.87 2.01
C ILE A 33 -5.38 1.10 2.26
N TYR A 34 -4.80 0.35 3.18
CA TYR A 34 -3.38 0.40 3.51
C TYR A 34 -2.70 -0.83 2.94
N ILE A 35 -1.61 -0.62 2.20
CA ILE A 35 -0.93 -1.67 1.45
C ILE A 35 0.54 -1.71 1.89
N ALA A 36 1.00 -2.89 2.30
CA ALA A 36 2.41 -3.17 2.50
C ALA A 36 3.07 -3.43 1.14
N ASP A 37 3.61 -2.37 0.54
CA ASP A 37 4.18 -2.35 -0.79
C ASP A 37 5.68 -2.73 -0.72
N TYR A 38 5.94 -4.04 -0.63
CA TYR A 38 7.24 -4.59 -0.23
C TYR A 38 8.37 -4.21 -1.17
N GLY A 39 8.19 -4.30 -2.49
CA GLY A 39 9.21 -3.95 -3.47
C GLY A 39 9.59 -2.47 -3.43
N ASN A 40 8.64 -1.61 -3.08
CA ASN A 40 8.87 -0.18 -2.89
C ASN A 40 9.30 0.19 -1.45
N HIS A 41 9.40 -0.77 -0.54
CA HIS A 41 9.75 -0.57 0.87
C HIS A 41 8.91 0.52 1.57
N ARG A 42 7.61 0.55 1.32
CA ARG A 42 6.70 1.57 1.83
C ARG A 42 5.36 1.01 2.29
N ILE A 43 4.64 1.81 3.06
CA ILE A 43 3.20 1.65 3.25
C ILE A 43 2.50 2.72 2.41
N GLN A 44 1.60 2.26 1.55
CA GLN A 44 0.77 3.13 0.72
C GLN A 44 -0.67 3.10 1.22
N MET A 45 -1.26 4.27 1.45
CA MET A 45 -2.66 4.41 1.82
C MET A 45 -3.45 4.98 0.65
N TRP A 46 -4.49 4.29 0.21
CA TRP A 46 -5.48 4.80 -0.71
C TRP A 46 -6.72 5.24 0.05
N PRO A 47 -7.09 6.52 0.01
CA PRO A 47 -8.43 6.93 0.41
C PRO A 47 -9.49 6.24 -0.45
N LYS A 48 -10.68 6.05 0.11
CA LYS A 48 -11.83 5.56 -0.65
C LYS A 48 -12.00 6.36 -1.95
N ASP A 49 -12.23 5.65 -3.05
CA ASP A 49 -12.45 6.20 -4.39
C ASP A 49 -11.26 6.98 -5.00
N ALA A 50 -10.09 6.99 -4.35
CA ALA A 50 -8.90 7.64 -4.89
C ALA A 50 -8.26 6.84 -6.04
N ILE A 51 -7.70 7.55 -7.02
CA ILE A 51 -6.97 6.94 -8.15
C ILE A 51 -5.47 6.77 -7.88
N SER A 52 -4.98 7.31 -6.76
CA SER A 52 -3.58 7.28 -6.36
C SER A 52 -3.46 7.22 -4.84
N GLY A 53 -2.44 6.53 -4.37
CA GLY A 53 -2.12 6.40 -2.96
C GLY A 53 -1.30 7.57 -2.43
N ILE A 54 -1.18 7.57 -1.11
CA ILE A 54 -0.34 8.47 -0.34
C ILE A 54 0.69 7.60 0.39
N THR A 55 1.97 7.94 0.25
CA THR A 55 3.02 7.25 1.01
C THR A 55 2.97 7.76 2.45
N ILE A 56 2.56 6.89 3.38
CA ILE A 56 2.41 7.25 4.80
C ILE A 56 3.57 6.76 5.67
N ALA A 57 4.32 5.78 5.18
CA ALA A 57 5.55 5.31 5.81
C ALA A 57 6.51 4.81 4.75
N VAL A 58 7.80 5.10 4.93
CA VAL A 58 8.91 4.54 4.14
C VAL A 58 9.88 3.87 5.09
N ARG A 59 10.53 2.82 4.61
CA ARG A 59 11.59 2.17 5.36
C ARG A 59 12.91 2.94 5.17
N ASN A 60 13.37 3.63 6.21
CA ASN A 60 14.69 4.28 6.26
C ASN A 60 15.68 3.42 7.04
N ASP A 61 16.07 2.26 6.52
CA ASP A 61 17.03 1.37 7.20
C ASP A 61 17.64 0.35 6.23
N THR A 62 18.97 0.32 6.18
CA THR A 62 19.86 -0.54 5.36
C THR A 62 20.12 -1.92 5.98
N SER A 63 19.33 -2.39 6.93
CA SER A 63 19.57 -3.60 7.71
C SER A 63 18.30 -4.42 7.93
N HIS A 64 18.06 -5.34 6.98
CA HIS A 64 17.29 -6.58 7.09
C HIS A 64 16.59 -6.85 8.43
N GLY A 65 15.29 -6.57 8.49
CA GLY A 65 14.44 -6.98 9.61
C GLY A 65 12.99 -6.62 9.34
N VAL A 66 12.29 -7.42 8.54
CA VAL A 66 10.88 -7.26 8.17
C VAL A 66 10.06 -6.75 9.36
N ASN A 67 9.72 -5.46 9.37
CA ASN A 67 8.70 -4.97 10.27
C ASN A 67 7.40 -5.26 9.54
N TYR A 68 6.73 -6.35 9.95
CA TYR A 68 5.29 -6.39 9.87
C TYR A 68 4.82 -5.09 10.52
N VAL A 69 4.32 -4.15 9.71
CA VAL A 69 3.51 -3.09 10.26
C VAL A 69 2.24 -3.82 10.69
N SER A 70 2.25 -4.40 11.90
CA SER A 70 1.03 -4.88 12.50
C SER A 70 0.18 -3.64 12.65
N PHE A 71 -0.87 -3.54 11.86
CA PHE A 71 -1.91 -2.58 12.08
C PHE A 71 -2.57 -2.97 13.41
N LEU A 72 -2.00 -2.49 14.52
CA LEU A 72 -2.59 -2.63 15.84
C LEU A 72 -3.82 -1.72 15.86
N TYR A 73 -4.97 -2.35 15.97
CA TYR A 73 -6.19 -1.76 16.51
C TYR A 73 -6.55 -2.52 17.78
#